data_AF-A0A8H7IDM0-F1
#
_entry.id   AF-A0A8H7IDM0-F1
#
_cell.length_a   1.000
_cell.length_b   1.000
_cell.length_c   1.000
_cell.angle_alpha   90.00
_cell.angle_beta   90.00
_cell.angle_gamma   90.00
#
_symmetry.space_group_name_H-M   'P 1'
#
loop_
_entity.id
_entity.type
_entity.pdbx_description
1 polymer ?
#
loop_
_entity_poly.entity_id
_entity_poly.type
_entity_poly.pdbx_seq_one_letter_code
_entity_poly.pdbx_strand_id
1 'polypeptide(L)'
;MDDRTVENLYSQIPGAKLDRTLGGYIFPTDACVPKLAFSIGKWLFTIPSEDLAFSDAGDGMSYGAIQSRGQNKQDILGDVFLKHVYVVFDQGMNPKVGVAQRD
;
A
#
# COMPACT_ATOMS: atom_id res chain seq x y z
N MET A 1 0.54 -6.00 4.10
CA MET A 1 0.60 -5.42 5.46
C MET A 1 -0.16 -6.35 6.39
N ASP A 2 0.10 -6.34 7.69
CA ASP A 2 -0.71 -7.13 8.65
C ASP A 2 -2.18 -6.67 8.67
N ASP A 3 -3.08 -7.56 9.07
CA ASP A 3 -4.53 -7.35 8.98
C ASP A 3 -4.98 -6.08 9.71
N ARG A 4 -4.45 -5.82 10.91
CA ARG A 4 -4.83 -4.65 11.71
C ARG A 4 -4.41 -3.35 11.03
N THR A 5 -3.22 -3.30 10.44
CA THR A 5 -2.75 -2.13 9.69
C THR A 5 -3.66 -1.85 8.49
N VAL A 6 -4.05 -2.90 7.76
CA VAL A 6 -4.93 -2.80 6.59
C VAL A 6 -6.34 -2.37 6.99
N GLU A 7 -6.91 -2.97 8.04
CA GLU A 7 -8.21 -2.60 8.60
C GLU A 7 -8.23 -1.13 9.04
N ASN A 8 -7.20 -0.66 9.75
CA ASN A 8 -7.10 0.73 10.17
C ASN A 8 -7.04 1.71 8.99
N LEU A 9 -6.35 1.34 7.90
CA LEU A 9 -6.32 2.16 6.68
C LEU A 9 -7.71 2.27 6.04
N TYR A 10 -8.36 1.14 5.74
CA TYR A 10 -9.65 1.18 5.05
C TYR A 10 -10.80 1.67 5.92
N SER A 11 -10.70 1.57 7.25
CA SER A 11 -11.68 2.17 8.16
C SER A 11 -11.78 3.70 8.02
N GLN A 12 -10.75 4.35 7.48
CA GLN A 12 -10.72 5.78 7.23
C GLN A 12 -11.33 6.18 5.88
N ILE A 13 -11.71 5.20 5.03
CA ILE A 13 -12.27 5.44 3.70
C ILE A 13 -13.76 5.02 3.73
N PRO A 14 -14.71 5.98 3.77
CA PRO A 14 -16.13 5.66 3.79
C PRO A 14 -16.54 4.76 2.62
N GLY A 15 -17.23 3.67 2.93
CA GLY A 15 -17.68 2.68 1.95
C GLY A 15 -16.64 1.61 1.59
N ALA A 16 -15.40 1.71 2.09
CA ALA A 16 -14.43 0.63 1.91
C ALA A 16 -14.87 -0.64 2.64
N LYS A 17 -14.62 -1.79 2.01
CA LYS A 17 -14.99 -3.11 2.54
C LYS A 17 -14.05 -4.18 2.01
N LEU A 18 -13.89 -5.25 2.80
CA LEU A 18 -13.27 -6.48 2.32
C LEU A 18 -14.27 -7.24 1.45
N ASP A 19 -13.96 -7.36 0.15
CA ASP A 19 -14.70 -8.22 -0.76
C ASP A 19 -14.03 -9.60 -0.82
N ARG A 20 -14.73 -10.61 -0.30
CA ARG A 20 -14.20 -11.99 -0.26
C ARG A 20 -14.25 -12.68 -1.62
N THR A 21 -15.09 -12.22 -2.54
CA THR A 21 -15.19 -12.76 -3.90
C THR A 21 -14.03 -12.27 -4.74
N LEU A 22 -13.67 -10.99 -4.61
CA LEU A 22 -12.50 -10.38 -5.25
C LEU A 22 -11.20 -10.61 -4.46
N GLY A 23 -11.30 -11.13 -3.23
CA GLY A 23 -10.17 -11.55 -2.42
C GLY A 23 -9.38 -10.39 -1.77
N GLY A 24 -9.98 -9.21 -1.61
CA GLY A 24 -9.27 -8.07 -1.04
C GLY A 24 -10.17 -6.87 -0.74
N TYR A 25 -9.57 -5.84 -0.14
CA TYR A 25 -10.25 -4.59 0.13
C TYR A 25 -10.54 -3.83 -1.16
N ILE A 26 -11.76 -3.33 -1.25
CA ILE A 26 -12.23 -2.43 -2.30
C ILE A 26 -12.83 -1.18 -1.64
N PHE A 27 -12.87 -0.07 -2.36
CA PHE A 27 -13.44 1.18 -1.88
C PHE A 27 -14.10 1.99 -3.02
N PRO A 28 -15.02 2.94 -2.73
CA PRO A 28 -15.64 3.74 -3.78
C PRO A 28 -14.59 4.55 -4.56
N THR A 29 -14.66 4.52 -5.88
CA THR A 29 -13.62 5.10 -6.77
C THR A 29 -13.46 6.61 -6.60
N ASP A 30 -14.53 7.30 -6.18
CA ASP A 30 -14.55 8.75 -5.93
C ASP A 30 -14.32 9.12 -4.45
N ALA A 31 -13.97 8.15 -3.60
CA ALA A 31 -13.75 8.40 -2.18
C ALA A 31 -12.52 9.27 -1.93
N CYS A 32 -12.61 10.13 -0.91
CA CYS A 32 -11.44 10.84 -0.39
C CYS A 32 -10.56 9.88 0.41
N VAL A 33 -9.44 9.47 -0.18
CA VAL A 33 -8.45 8.57 0.41
C VAL A 33 -7.44 9.35 1.28
N PRO A 34 -7.00 8.78 2.42
CA PRO A 34 -6.02 9.44 3.28
C PRO A 34 -4.65 9.56 2.59
N LYS A 35 -3.86 10.55 3.01
CA LYS A 35 -2.43 10.61 2.65
C LYS A 35 -1.70 9.50 3.36
N LEU A 36 -0.87 8.75 2.64
CA LEU A 36 -0.10 7.66 3.22
C LEU A 36 1.40 7.92 3.08
N ALA A 37 2.12 7.59 4.15
CA ALA A 37 3.57 7.51 4.14
C ALA A 37 4.06 6.23 4.82
N PHE A 38 5.13 5.66 4.29
CA PHE A 38 5.85 4.55 4.89
C PHE A 38 7.06 5.08 5.65
N SER A 39 7.26 4.58 6.88
CA SER A 39 8.46 4.89 7.66
C SER A 39 9.55 3.87 7.38
N ILE A 40 10.71 4.32 6.92
CA ILE A 40 11.93 3.49 6.82
C ILE A 40 13.01 4.15 7.68
N GLY A 41 13.32 3.50 8.81
CA GLY A 41 14.09 4.13 9.89
C GLY A 41 13.33 5.35 10.42
N LYS A 42 13.95 6.53 10.34
CA LYS A 42 13.37 7.81 10.77
C LYS A 42 12.73 8.64 9.65
N TRP A 43 12.79 8.15 8.41
CA TRP A 43 12.36 8.89 7.22
C TRP A 43 10.98 8.43 6.78
N LEU A 44 10.16 9.37 6.34
CA LEU A 44 8.84 9.12 5.78
C LEU A 44 8.90 9.24 4.25
N PHE A 45 8.32 8.25 3.57
CA PHE A 45 8.22 8.18 2.13
C PHE A 45 6.75 8.17 1.74
N THR A 46 6.30 9.19 1.03
CA THR A 46 4.89 9.37 0.69
C THR A 46 4.54 8.64 -0.59
N ILE A 47 3.33 8.09 -0.63
CA ILE A 47 2.71 7.65 -1.88
C ILE A 47 1.54 8.60 -2.23
N PRO A 48 1.34 8.95 -3.51
CA PRO A 48 0.14 9.65 -3.95
C PRO A 48 -1.11 8.85 -3.61
N SER A 49 -2.17 9.53 -3.20
CA SER A 49 -3.41 8.86 -2.80
C SER A 49 -4.11 8.22 -3.99
N GLU A 50 -3.94 8.74 -5.22
CA GLU A 50 -4.44 8.10 -6.45
C GLU A 50 -3.89 6.69 -6.66
N ASP A 51 -2.68 6.40 -6.17
CA ASP A 51 -2.05 5.09 -6.32
C ASP A 51 -2.55 4.04 -5.32
N LEU A 52 -3.48 4.42 -4.41
CA LEU A 52 -4.24 3.47 -3.60
C LEU A 52 -5.37 2.80 -4.39
N ALA A 53 -5.84 3.40 -5.49
CA ALA A 53 -6.75 2.78 -6.43
C ALA A 53 -5.94 1.96 -7.45
N PHE A 54 -5.78 0.66 -7.19
CA PHE A 54 -4.94 -0.20 -8.02
C PHE A 54 -5.58 -0.56 -9.37
N SER A 55 -6.87 -0.92 -9.33
CA SER A 55 -7.62 -1.31 -10.53
C SER A 55 -9.12 -1.11 -10.34
N ASP A 56 -9.89 -1.14 -11.41
CA ASP A 56 -11.35 -1.22 -11.33
C ASP A 56 -11.78 -2.55 -10.68
N ALA A 57 -12.74 -2.49 -9.76
CA ALA A 57 -13.36 -3.64 -9.09
C ALA A 57 -14.83 -3.81 -9.48
N GLY A 58 -15.35 -2.99 -10.40
CA GLY A 58 -16.74 -2.97 -10.82
C GLY A 58 -17.64 -2.18 -9.88
N ASP A 59 -18.86 -1.88 -10.33
CA ASP A 59 -19.91 -1.21 -9.54
C ASP A 59 -19.47 0.11 -8.87
N GLY A 60 -18.60 0.87 -9.54
CA GLY A 60 -18.06 2.13 -9.02
C GLY A 60 -16.99 1.96 -7.93
N MET A 61 -16.50 0.75 -7.70
CA MET A 61 -15.48 0.43 -6.70
C MET A 61 -14.10 0.27 -7.34
N SER A 62 -13.07 0.69 -6.63
CA SER A 62 -11.67 0.44 -6.95
C SER A 62 -11.10 -0.63 -6.03
N TYR A 63 -10.25 -1.49 -6.57
CA TYR A 63 -9.46 -2.44 -5.81
C TYR A 63 -8.33 -1.73 -5.09
N GLY A 64 -8.22 -1.96 -3.79
CA GLY A 64 -7.24 -1.31 -2.94
C GLY A 64 -5.82 -1.82 -3.18
N ALA A 65 -4.86 -0.91 -3.27
CA ALA A 65 -3.46 -1.25 -3.55
C ALA A 65 -2.71 -1.83 -2.34
N ILE A 66 -3.20 -1.58 -1.12
CA ILE A 66 -2.62 -2.11 0.12
C ILE A 66 -3.52 -3.23 0.63
N GLN A 67 -2.97 -4.43 0.73
CA GLN A 67 -3.74 -5.61 1.12
C GLN A 67 -3.11 -6.35 2.30
N SER A 68 -3.92 -7.20 2.91
CA SER A 68 -3.49 -8.14 3.94
C SER A 68 -2.39 -9.04 3.37
N ARG A 69 -1.33 -9.27 4.15
CA ARG A 69 -0.32 -10.30 3.84
C ARG A 69 -0.84 -11.72 4.10
N GLY A 70 -2.06 -11.86 4.61
CA GLY A 70 -2.66 -13.11 5.07
C GLY A 70 -1.77 -13.78 6.10
N GLN A 71 -1.48 -15.06 5.86
CA GLN A 71 -0.66 -15.88 6.74
C GLN A 71 0.86 -15.79 6.47
N ASN A 72 1.29 -14.98 5.49
CA ASN A 72 2.72 -14.78 5.22
C ASN A 72 3.39 -14.18 6.45
N LYS A 73 4.68 -14.48 6.69
CA LYS A 73 5.40 -13.99 7.88
C LYS A 73 5.94 -12.58 7.72
N GLN A 74 5.93 -12.05 6.50
CA GLN A 74 6.55 -10.80 6.11
C GLN A 74 5.57 -9.93 5.34
N ASP A 75 5.70 -8.62 5.52
CA ASP A 75 5.06 -7.64 4.66
C ASP A 75 5.83 -7.47 3.35
N ILE A 76 5.11 -7.11 2.30
CA ILE A 76 5.66 -6.92 0.96
C ILE A 76 5.45 -5.45 0.60
N LEU A 77 6.54 -4.71 0.49
CA LEU A 77 6.56 -3.37 -0.11
C LEU A 77 6.72 -3.53 -1.62
N GLY A 78 5.58 -3.67 -2.30
CA GLY A 78 5.50 -3.91 -3.74
C GLY A 78 5.64 -2.64 -4.59
N ASP A 79 5.24 -2.75 -5.84
CA ASP A 79 5.23 -1.69 -6.85
C ASP A 79 4.56 -0.39 -6.38
N VAL A 80 3.45 -0.48 -5.63
CA VAL A 80 2.75 0.65 -5.00
C VAL A 80 3.69 1.53 -4.19
N PHE A 81 4.67 0.93 -3.51
CA PHE A 81 5.72 1.67 -2.81
C PHE A 81 6.92 1.95 -3.74
N LEU A 82 7.44 0.91 -4.39
CA LEU A 82 8.70 0.94 -5.12
C LEU A 82 8.71 1.92 -6.30
N LYS A 83 7.55 2.22 -6.91
CA LYS A 83 7.49 3.19 -8.02
C LYS A 83 7.73 4.64 -7.59
N HIS A 84 7.55 4.96 -6.30
CA HIS A 84 7.75 6.30 -5.72
C HIS A 84 9.08 6.49 -5.02
N VAL A 85 9.96 5.50 -5.07
CA VAL A 85 11.27 5.59 -4.44
C VAL A 85 12.37 5.15 -5.40
N TYR A 86 13.54 5.75 -5.24
CA TYR A 86 14.76 5.19 -5.77
C TYR A 86 15.33 4.22 -4.74
N VAL A 87 15.46 2.95 -5.12
CA VAL A 87 15.91 1.87 -4.22
C VAL A 87 17.25 1.33 -4.67
N VAL A 88 18.20 1.29 -3.73
CA VAL A 88 19.51 0.66 -3.91
C VAL A 88 19.55 -0.63 -3.11
N PHE A 89 19.77 -1.75 -3.81
CA PHE A 89 20.04 -3.05 -3.20
C PHE A 89 21.56 -3.27 -3.17
N ASP A 90 22.19 -2.93 -2.05
CA ASP A 90 23.62 -3.15 -1.84
C ASP A 90 23.86 -4.61 -1.43
N GLN A 91 24.54 -5.36 -2.30
CA GLN A 91 24.85 -6.78 -2.14
C GLN A 91 26.26 -7.02 -1.58
N GLY A 92 26.89 -6.00 -0.98
CA GLY A 92 28.17 -6.16 -0.29
C GLY A 92 28.12 -7.17 0.86
N MET A 93 29.27 -7.37 1.52
CA MET A 93 29.42 -8.34 2.62
C MET A 93 28.38 -8.17 3.75
N ASN A 94 27.88 -6.95 3.95
CA ASN A 94 26.74 -6.66 4.82
C ASN A 94 25.62 -6.08 3.95
N PRO A 95 24.67 -6.89 3.46
CA PRO A 95 23.63 -6.43 2.56
C PRO A 95 22.78 -5.34 3.17
N LYS A 96 22.43 -4.32 2.37
CA LYS A 96 21.63 -3.18 2.80
C LYS A 96 20.64 -2.77 1.72
N VAL A 97 19.56 -2.14 2.15
CA VAL A 97 18.61 -1.45 1.26
C VAL A 97 18.65 0.03 1.58
N GLY A 98 18.98 0.84 0.59
CA GLY A 98 18.91 2.29 0.63
C GLY A 98 17.67 2.79 -0.11
N VAL A 99 17.00 3.80 0.43
CA VAL A 99 15.77 4.35 -0.15
C VAL A 99 15.85 5.87 -0.15
N ALA A 100 15.51 6.48 -1.29
CA ALA A 100 15.32 7.92 -1.44
C ALA A 100 13.94 8.18 -2.09
N GLN A 101 13.26 9.24 -1.69
CA GLN A 101 12.00 9.64 -2.32
C GLN A 101 12.29 10.01 -3.77
N ARG A 102 11.49 9.48 -4.70
CA ARG A 102 11.50 9.90 -6.08
C ARG A 102 10.50 11.05 -6.25
N ASP A 103 10.92 12.07 -6.98
CA ASP A 103 10.09 13.20 -7.39
C ASP A 103 9.07 12.82 -8.48
#